data_AF-A0AAC9NF90-F1
#
_entry.id   AF-A0AAC9NF90-F1
#
_cell.length_a   1.000
_cell.length_b   1.000
_cell.length_c   1.000
_cell.angle_alpha   90.00
_cell.angle_beta   90.00
_cell.angle_gamma   90.00
#
_symmetry.space_group_name_H-M   'P 1'
#
loop_
_entity.id
_entity.type
_entity.pdbx_description
1 polymer ?
#
loop_
_entity_poly.entity_id
_entity_poly.type
_entity_poly.pdbx_seq_one_letter_code
_entity_poly.pdbx_strand_id
1 'polypeptide(L)'
;MPPPYSNVAYQFGRNLYSIFQKINGPPSHGPHEVQKFENLIKSFGFLGASGFQVGNYHGKYSQVEFYPTSPWTRLDPRCELADVLFVAYDTKQMRISFLQAKSKVHTKPFPIWVANTEQFIVLSHRPTITRWLGAAVWNNDVLSKAILPSIGSFGTFTGVPGGSVDFTYSSADCLVPRGAPKAGGKYISGLFDLSYPPAIGRKDVSSFYERTYCPNMIDFGTAIFSLEIGSPISCLGSPLDSNVSALNARIALSRWASQESIRSPNDLILKGLLDSPHLIDLPSEQTNGHNLLGAKHVVVIKANA
;
A
#
# COMPACT_ATOMS: atom_id res chain seq x y z
N MET A 1 -15.84 17.74 13.49
CA MET A 1 -15.51 18.01 12.08
C MET A 1 -14.08 17.57 11.85
N PRO A 2 -13.75 16.76 10.83
CA PRO A 2 -12.36 16.56 10.43
C PRO A 2 -11.78 17.92 9.99
N PRO A 3 -10.49 18.20 10.25
CA PRO A 3 -9.87 19.45 9.82
C PRO A 3 -10.00 19.61 8.30
N PRO A 4 -10.12 20.84 7.78
CA PRO A 4 -10.16 21.05 6.34
C PRO A 4 -8.84 20.57 5.74
N TYR A 5 -8.89 19.52 4.91
CA TYR A 5 -7.75 19.12 4.09
C TYR A 5 -7.26 20.33 3.28
N SER A 6 -5.97 20.37 2.96
CA SER A 6 -5.49 21.35 1.99
C SER A 6 -6.32 21.20 0.71
N ASN A 7 -6.70 22.32 0.10
CA ASN A 7 -7.53 22.30 -1.11
C ASN A 7 -6.88 21.40 -2.19
N VAL A 8 -5.54 21.40 -2.27
CA VAL A 8 -4.76 20.56 -3.19
C VAL A 8 -4.95 19.05 -2.94
N ALA A 9 -4.90 18.59 -1.69
CA ALA A 9 -5.09 17.17 -1.38
C ALA A 9 -6.49 16.67 -1.73
N TYR A 10 -7.51 17.49 -1.45
CA TYR A 10 -8.88 17.15 -1.85
C TYR A 10 -9.04 17.13 -3.37
N GLN A 11 -8.43 18.07 -4.10
CA GLN A 11 -8.41 18.03 -5.57
C GLN A 11 -7.68 16.79 -6.11
N PHE A 12 -6.60 16.35 -5.47
CA PHE A 12 -5.93 15.10 -5.83
C PHE A 12 -6.90 13.92 -5.73
N GLY A 13 -7.61 13.77 -4.61
CA GLY A 13 -8.60 12.72 -4.42
C GLY A 13 -9.75 12.77 -5.43
N ARG A 14 -10.26 13.98 -5.73
CA ARG A 14 -11.30 14.18 -6.74
C ARG A 14 -10.84 13.82 -8.15
N ASN A 15 -9.62 14.20 -8.51
CA ASN A 15 -9.06 13.90 -9.82
C ASN A 15 -8.80 12.40 -9.97
N LEU A 16 -8.30 11.74 -8.91
CA LEU A 16 -8.12 10.29 -8.88
C LEU A 16 -9.44 9.59 -9.18
N TYR A 17 -10.50 9.95 -8.45
CA TYR A 17 -11.84 9.40 -8.65
C TYR A 17 -12.36 9.67 -10.07
N SER A 18 -12.29 10.92 -10.55
CA SER A 18 -12.80 11.29 -11.87
C SER A 18 -12.10 10.52 -12.99
N ILE A 19 -10.77 10.39 -12.93
CA ILE A 19 -9.98 9.62 -13.89
C ILE A 19 -10.34 8.14 -13.81
N PHE A 20 -10.44 7.58 -12.61
CA PHE A 20 -10.82 6.18 -12.42
C PHE A 20 -12.20 5.86 -13.00
N GLN A 21 -13.19 6.72 -12.79
CA GLN A 21 -14.52 6.56 -13.39
C GLN A 21 -14.45 6.58 -14.92
N LYS A 22 -13.68 7.50 -15.50
CA LYS A 22 -13.50 7.61 -16.95
C LYS A 22 -12.88 6.34 -17.55
N ILE A 23 -11.89 5.74 -16.87
CA ILE A 23 -11.19 4.53 -17.35
C ILE A 23 -12.08 3.29 -17.23
N ASN A 24 -12.86 3.16 -16.15
CA ASN A 24 -13.73 1.99 -15.97
C ASN A 24 -14.96 1.99 -16.89
N GLY A 25 -15.34 3.16 -17.45
CA GLY A 25 -16.45 3.26 -18.40
C GLY A 25 -17.84 3.04 -17.78
N PRO A 26 -18.91 3.07 -18.59
CA PRO A 26 -20.28 2.84 -18.12
C PRO A 26 -20.54 1.36 -17.74
N PRO A 27 -21.64 1.08 -17.03
CA PRO A 27 -21.89 -0.21 -16.40
C PRO A 27 -22.54 -1.18 -17.36
N SER A 28 -21.76 -2.03 -18.02
CA SER A 28 -22.31 -3.15 -18.78
C SER A 28 -21.53 -4.43 -18.48
N HIS A 29 -21.55 -4.82 -17.20
CA HIS A 29 -20.69 -5.85 -16.58
C HIS A 29 -19.31 -5.28 -16.22
N GLY A 30 -19.27 -4.53 -15.10
CA GLY A 30 -18.05 -3.88 -14.65
C GLY A 30 -16.85 -4.84 -14.58
N PRO A 31 -15.62 -4.32 -14.76
CA PRO A 31 -14.42 -5.12 -14.93
C PRO A 31 -14.20 -6.15 -13.81
N HIS A 32 -13.58 -7.29 -14.14
CA HIS A 32 -13.09 -8.24 -13.14
C HIS A 32 -12.07 -7.57 -12.19
N GLU A 33 -11.85 -8.14 -11.01
CA GLU A 33 -11.00 -7.57 -9.95
C GLU A 33 -9.64 -7.06 -10.47
N VAL A 34 -8.95 -7.89 -11.24
CA VAL A 34 -7.64 -7.58 -11.82
C VAL A 34 -7.71 -6.31 -12.68
N GLN A 35 -8.73 -6.20 -13.52
CA GLN A 35 -8.89 -5.03 -14.39
C GLN A 35 -9.26 -3.77 -13.61
N LYS A 36 -10.06 -3.87 -12.53
CA LYS A 36 -10.31 -2.73 -11.63
C LYS A 36 -9.03 -2.24 -10.96
N PHE A 37 -8.18 -3.18 -10.53
CA PHE A 37 -6.88 -2.86 -9.96
C PHE A 37 -5.94 -2.22 -10.99
N GLU A 38 -5.83 -2.77 -12.20
CA GLU A 38 -5.06 -2.16 -13.29
C GLU A 38 -5.57 -0.75 -13.63
N ASN A 39 -6.88 -0.54 -13.63
CA ASN A 39 -7.49 0.77 -13.85
C ASN A 39 -7.16 1.76 -12.72
N LEU A 40 -7.08 1.31 -11.46
CA LEU A 40 -6.62 2.12 -10.35
C LEU A 40 -5.16 2.56 -10.57
N ILE A 41 -4.28 1.63 -10.92
CA ILE A 41 -2.88 1.95 -11.22
C ILE A 41 -2.80 2.94 -12.39
N LYS A 42 -3.47 2.68 -13.52
CA LYS A 42 -3.52 3.61 -14.66
C LYS A 42 -3.99 5.01 -14.26
N SER A 43 -4.97 5.10 -13.35
CA SER A 43 -5.48 6.39 -12.87
C SER A 43 -4.40 7.22 -12.17
N PHE A 44 -3.55 6.60 -11.35
CA PHE A 44 -2.38 7.27 -10.78
C PHE A 44 -1.40 7.77 -11.85
N GLY A 45 -1.25 7.05 -12.95
CA GLY A 45 -0.38 7.46 -14.06
C GLY A 45 -0.91 8.72 -14.77
N PHE A 46 -2.23 8.81 -14.95
CA PHE A 46 -2.88 10.00 -15.54
C PHE A 46 -2.90 11.20 -14.60
N LEU A 47 -2.83 11.00 -13.27
CA LEU A 47 -2.62 12.12 -12.33
C LEU A 47 -1.29 12.82 -12.59
N GLY A 48 -0.25 12.07 -12.97
CA GLY A 48 1.03 12.59 -13.45
C GLY A 48 0.85 13.61 -14.58
N ALA A 49 0.08 13.24 -15.60
CA ALA A 49 -0.26 14.11 -16.73
C ALA A 49 -1.15 15.31 -16.34
N SER A 50 -1.81 15.26 -15.19
CA SER A 50 -2.68 16.33 -14.66
C SER A 50 -1.92 17.33 -13.77
N GLY A 51 -0.59 17.27 -13.75
CA GLY A 51 0.27 18.20 -13.02
C GLY A 51 0.65 17.76 -11.61
N PHE A 52 0.20 16.59 -11.15
CA PHE A 52 0.69 15.99 -9.90
C PHE A 52 1.99 15.22 -10.13
N GLN A 53 2.81 15.12 -9.09
CA GLN A 53 4.04 14.35 -9.15
C GLN A 53 3.75 12.91 -8.71
N VAL A 54 3.23 12.11 -9.65
CA VAL A 54 2.94 10.68 -9.46
C VAL A 54 3.66 9.83 -10.52
N GLY A 55 4.37 8.79 -10.08
CA GLY A 55 5.01 7.80 -10.93
C GLY A 55 4.48 6.39 -10.65
N ASN A 56 4.29 5.61 -11.70
CA ASN A 56 3.90 4.20 -11.61
C ASN A 56 4.97 3.33 -12.22
N TYR A 57 5.32 2.26 -11.51
CA TYR A 57 6.37 1.35 -11.91
C TYR A 57 5.92 -0.09 -11.77
N HIS A 58 6.51 -0.95 -12.58
CA HIS A 58 6.37 -2.39 -12.42
C HIS A 58 7.25 -2.84 -11.25
N GLY A 59 6.63 -3.48 -10.28
CA GLY A 59 7.35 -4.20 -9.25
C GLY A 59 7.65 -5.63 -9.72
N LYS A 60 8.39 -6.35 -8.88
CA LYS A 60 8.60 -7.79 -9.06
C LYS A 60 7.97 -8.53 -7.89
N TYR A 61 7.18 -9.55 -8.21
CA TYR A 61 6.58 -10.45 -7.24
C TYR A 61 7.66 -10.99 -6.31
N SER A 62 7.43 -10.87 -5.00
CA SER A 62 8.21 -11.59 -3.99
C SER A 62 7.25 -12.31 -3.08
N GLN A 63 7.52 -13.60 -2.90
CA GLN A 63 6.85 -14.37 -1.87
C GLN A 63 7.61 -14.22 -0.55
N VAL A 64 6.87 -14.10 0.53
CA VAL A 64 7.41 -14.05 1.88
C VAL A 64 6.98 -15.29 2.65
N GLU A 65 7.89 -15.77 3.49
CA GLU A 65 7.62 -16.80 4.49
C GLU A 65 7.63 -16.17 5.87
N PHE A 66 6.81 -16.71 6.77
CA PHE A 66 6.68 -16.25 8.15
C PHE A 66 6.25 -17.42 9.04
N TYR A 67 6.18 -17.21 10.35
CA TYR A 67 5.74 -18.27 11.25
C TYR A 67 4.24 -18.56 11.11
N PRO A 68 3.83 -19.84 11.14
CA PRO A 68 2.43 -20.22 11.01
C PRO A 68 1.57 -19.69 12.16
N THR A 69 0.33 -19.33 11.85
CA THR A 69 -0.71 -18.92 12.81
C THR A 69 -1.96 -19.77 12.55
N SER A 70 -2.03 -20.95 13.17
CA SER A 70 -3.19 -21.85 13.06
C SER A 70 -4.45 -21.21 13.70
N PRO A 71 -5.66 -21.40 13.14
CA PRO A 71 -6.02 -22.13 11.90
C PRO A 71 -5.95 -21.27 10.63
N TRP A 72 -5.40 -20.06 10.71
CA TRP A 72 -5.44 -19.05 9.67
C TRP A 72 -4.37 -19.21 8.58
N THR A 73 -3.39 -20.06 8.79
CA THR A 73 -2.31 -20.28 7.82
C THR A 73 -2.02 -21.75 7.64
N ARG A 74 -1.36 -22.09 6.52
CA ARG A 74 -0.74 -23.42 6.37
C ARG A 74 0.43 -23.56 7.35
N LEU A 75 0.93 -24.79 7.48
CA LEU A 75 2.10 -25.12 8.32
C LEU A 75 3.35 -24.34 7.87
N ASP A 76 3.55 -24.22 6.57
CA ASP A 76 4.61 -23.42 5.95
C ASP A 76 3.96 -22.26 5.18
N PRO A 77 3.57 -21.17 5.86
CA PRO A 77 2.81 -20.11 5.22
C PRO A 77 3.70 -19.33 4.27
N ARG A 78 3.17 -19.13 3.06
CA ARG A 78 3.88 -18.43 1.99
C ARG A 78 2.90 -17.73 1.08
N CYS A 79 3.03 -16.41 0.98
CA CYS A 79 2.19 -15.60 0.11
C CYS A 79 2.97 -14.47 -0.57
N GLU A 80 2.38 -13.91 -1.62
CA GLU A 80 2.76 -12.60 -2.13
C GLU A 80 2.45 -11.54 -1.07
N LEU A 81 3.39 -10.63 -0.80
CA LEU A 81 3.23 -9.62 0.24
C LEU A 81 2.12 -8.60 -0.13
N ALA A 82 2.22 -7.95 -1.29
CA ALA A 82 1.25 -6.95 -1.73
C ALA A 82 0.97 -7.02 -3.24
N ASP A 83 -0.19 -6.50 -3.66
CA ASP A 83 -0.45 -6.20 -5.07
C ASP A 83 0.21 -4.87 -5.45
N VAL A 84 0.13 -3.86 -4.57
CA VAL A 84 0.75 -2.55 -4.77
C VAL A 84 1.50 -2.08 -3.52
N LEU A 85 2.68 -1.51 -3.73
CA LEU A 85 3.40 -0.71 -2.76
C LEU A 85 3.15 0.76 -3.06
N PHE A 86 2.56 1.48 -2.11
CA PHE A 86 2.49 2.93 -2.15
C PHE A 86 3.69 3.53 -1.43
N VAL A 87 4.34 4.50 -2.08
CA VAL A 87 5.41 5.33 -1.50
C VAL A 87 4.97 6.78 -1.63
N ALA A 88 4.61 7.42 -0.51
CA ALA A 88 4.23 8.82 -0.49
C ALA A 88 5.28 9.64 0.28
N TYR A 89 5.73 10.77 -0.25
CA TYR A 89 6.78 11.56 0.41
C TYR A 89 6.65 13.06 0.16
N ASP A 90 7.21 13.86 1.06
CA ASP A 90 7.46 15.29 0.88
C ASP A 90 8.94 15.61 1.23
N THR A 91 9.25 16.88 1.48
CA THR A 91 10.61 17.31 1.86
C THR A 91 11.03 16.86 3.26
N LYS A 92 10.10 16.42 4.12
CA LYS A 92 10.33 16.13 5.54
C LYS A 92 10.20 14.64 5.88
N GLN A 93 9.31 13.91 5.21
CA GLN A 93 9.00 12.53 5.55
C GLN A 93 8.66 11.69 4.32
N MET A 94 8.74 10.38 4.49
CA MET A 94 8.36 9.37 3.50
C MET A 94 7.62 8.24 4.20
N ARG A 95 6.53 7.80 3.59
CA ARG A 95 5.64 6.76 4.10
C ARG A 95 5.45 5.66 3.09
N ILE A 96 5.36 4.43 3.59
CA ILE A 96 5.11 3.24 2.76
C ILE A 96 3.90 2.45 3.25
N SER A 97 3.18 1.87 2.30
CA SER A 97 2.05 0.98 2.56
C SER A 97 2.01 -0.16 1.56
N PHE A 98 1.99 -1.39 2.06
CA PHE A 98 1.73 -2.62 1.33
C PHE A 98 0.22 -2.85 1.27
N LEU A 99 -0.36 -2.83 0.07
CA LEU A 99 -1.80 -2.98 -0.12
C LEU A 99 -2.13 -4.21 -0.96
N GLN A 100 -3.07 -5.00 -0.45
CA GLN A 100 -3.76 -6.07 -1.18
C GLN A 100 -5.06 -5.53 -1.77
N ALA A 101 -5.25 -5.69 -3.08
CA ALA A 101 -6.48 -5.31 -3.75
C ALA A 101 -7.46 -6.50 -3.73
N LYS A 102 -8.74 -6.22 -3.48
CA LYS A 102 -9.82 -7.21 -3.43
C LYS A 102 -11.11 -6.63 -4.02
N SER A 103 -12.01 -7.50 -4.46
CA SER A 103 -13.38 -7.14 -4.81
C SER A 103 -14.33 -7.53 -3.67
N LYS A 104 -15.30 -6.66 -3.38
CA LYS A 104 -16.32 -6.97 -2.38
C LYS A 104 -17.24 -8.09 -2.86
N VAL A 105 -17.58 -9.01 -1.95
CA VAL A 105 -18.73 -9.92 -2.12
C VAL A 105 -19.95 -9.23 -1.52
N HIS A 106 -20.95 -8.94 -2.34
CA HIS A 106 -22.12 -8.14 -1.96
C HIS A 106 -22.89 -8.74 -0.78
N THR A 107 -22.69 -8.19 0.42
CA THR A 107 -23.66 -8.25 1.52
C THR A 107 -23.80 -6.84 2.13
N LYS A 108 -25.03 -6.50 2.52
CA LYS A 108 -25.39 -5.26 3.25
C LYS A 108 -25.49 -5.62 4.74
N PRO A 109 -25.28 -4.69 5.69
CA PRO A 109 -24.98 -3.26 5.52
C PRO A 109 -23.49 -2.92 5.35
N PHE A 110 -22.57 -3.85 5.65
CA PHE A 110 -21.11 -3.62 5.63
C PHE A 110 -20.39 -4.56 4.67
N PRO A 111 -19.21 -4.18 4.17
CA PRO A 111 -18.53 -4.96 3.16
C PRO A 111 -17.85 -6.19 3.75
N ILE A 112 -18.45 -7.36 3.52
CA ILE A 112 -17.78 -8.63 3.77
C ILE A 112 -16.89 -8.96 2.57
N TRP A 113 -15.65 -9.37 2.83
CA TRP A 113 -14.71 -9.76 1.79
C TRP A 113 -14.22 -11.18 1.98
N VAL A 114 -13.93 -11.84 0.86
CA VAL A 114 -13.19 -13.10 0.85
C VAL A 114 -11.73 -12.76 0.60
N ALA A 115 -10.84 -13.19 1.47
CA ALA A 115 -9.40 -13.04 1.26
C ALA A 115 -8.65 -14.32 1.62
N ASN A 116 -7.45 -14.46 1.03
CA ASN A 116 -6.47 -15.43 1.50
C ASN A 116 -6.07 -15.03 2.93
N THR A 117 -6.25 -15.95 3.87
CA THR A 117 -6.01 -15.68 5.29
C THR A 117 -4.53 -15.49 5.61
N GLU A 118 -3.61 -16.05 4.83
CA GLU A 118 -2.17 -15.79 4.98
C GLU A 118 -1.82 -14.34 4.64
N GLN A 119 -2.44 -13.78 3.59
CA GLN A 119 -2.28 -12.36 3.24
C GLN A 119 -2.89 -11.44 4.30
N PHE A 120 -4.02 -11.84 4.88
CA PHE A 120 -4.58 -11.13 6.03
C PHE A 120 -3.64 -11.18 7.23
N ILE A 121 -3.15 -12.36 7.62
CA ILE A 121 -2.25 -12.53 8.78
C ILE A 121 -0.97 -11.72 8.59
N VAL A 122 -0.31 -11.82 7.43
CA VAL A 122 0.96 -11.11 7.23
C VAL A 122 0.80 -9.59 7.31
N LEU A 123 -0.32 -9.03 6.82
CA LEU A 123 -0.55 -7.58 6.84
C LEU A 123 -1.14 -7.07 8.16
N SER A 124 -1.95 -7.87 8.87
CA SER A 124 -2.58 -7.47 10.15
C SER A 124 -1.70 -7.75 11.37
N HIS A 125 -1.11 -8.95 11.44
CA HIS A 125 -0.27 -9.34 12.58
C HIS A 125 1.18 -8.91 12.40
N ARG A 126 1.55 -8.49 11.18
CA ARG A 126 2.83 -7.87 10.85
C ARG A 126 4.01 -8.67 11.41
N PRO A 127 4.10 -9.99 11.13
CA PRO A 127 5.17 -10.82 11.66
C PRO A 127 6.52 -10.38 11.09
N THR A 128 7.59 -10.70 11.79
CA THR A 128 8.91 -10.71 11.17
C THR A 128 8.94 -11.77 10.08
N ILE A 129 9.28 -11.37 8.86
CA ILE A 129 9.45 -12.24 7.70
C ILE A 129 10.65 -13.14 7.99
N THR A 130 10.47 -14.45 7.89
CA THR A 130 11.58 -15.40 8.10
C THR A 130 12.46 -15.46 6.86
N ARG A 131 11.85 -15.37 5.68
CA ARG A 131 12.55 -15.41 4.41
C ARG A 131 11.81 -14.67 3.31
N TRP A 132 12.54 -13.88 2.54
CA TRP A 132 12.10 -13.41 1.23
C TRP A 132 12.53 -14.40 0.16
N LEU A 133 11.61 -14.79 -0.73
CA LEU A 133 11.95 -15.58 -1.90
C LEU A 133 12.49 -14.66 -3.00
N GLY A 134 13.77 -14.33 -2.87
CA GLY A 134 14.57 -13.50 -3.76
C GLY A 134 15.27 -12.35 -3.01
N ALA A 135 16.05 -11.54 -3.74
CA ALA A 135 16.80 -10.44 -3.14
C ALA A 135 15.86 -9.28 -2.80
N ALA A 136 15.38 -9.23 -1.55
CA ALA A 136 14.49 -8.17 -1.11
C ALA A 136 15.23 -6.88 -0.75
N VAL A 137 14.57 -5.77 -1.05
CA VAL A 137 14.97 -4.40 -0.66
C VAL A 137 14.83 -4.19 0.85
N TRP A 138 13.84 -4.85 1.45
CA TRP A 138 13.41 -4.61 2.81
C TRP A 138 14.09 -5.56 3.79
N ASN A 139 14.36 -5.07 4.99
CA ASN A 139 14.68 -5.94 6.11
C ASN A 139 13.49 -6.86 6.42
N ASN A 140 13.79 -8.02 7.01
CA ASN A 140 12.80 -8.99 7.44
C ASN A 140 11.79 -8.45 8.47
N ASP A 141 12.12 -7.37 9.16
CA ASP A 141 11.29 -6.72 10.18
C ASP A 141 10.52 -5.49 9.67
N VAL A 142 10.47 -5.26 8.35
CA VAL A 142 9.78 -4.11 7.73
C VAL A 142 8.32 -3.96 8.17
N LEU A 143 7.63 -5.07 8.43
CA LEU A 143 6.25 -5.06 8.93
C LEU A 143 6.21 -4.94 10.46
N SER A 144 7.00 -5.76 11.17
CA SER A 144 6.94 -5.86 12.63
C SER A 144 7.45 -4.62 13.36
N LYS A 145 8.36 -3.85 12.73
CA LYS A 145 8.85 -2.56 13.27
C LYS A 145 8.11 -1.34 12.74
N ALA A 146 7.06 -1.51 11.93
CA ALA A 146 6.28 -0.38 11.47
C ALA A 146 5.54 0.30 12.63
N ILE A 147 5.64 1.63 12.71
CA ILE A 147 4.93 2.43 13.73
C ILE A 147 3.43 2.39 13.48
N LEU A 148 3.03 2.54 12.22
CA LEU A 148 1.64 2.75 11.85
C LEU A 148 1.02 1.48 11.25
N PRO A 149 -0.15 1.03 11.76
CA PRO A 149 -0.96 -0.06 11.18
C PRO A 149 -1.15 -0.02 9.66
N SER A 150 -1.22 1.16 9.07
CA SER A 150 -1.40 1.40 7.63
C SER A 150 -0.20 0.95 6.78
N ILE A 151 0.89 0.44 7.37
CA ILE A 151 1.92 -0.32 6.65
C ILE A 151 1.33 -1.51 5.89
N GLY A 152 0.29 -2.15 6.45
CA GLY A 152 -0.41 -3.29 5.86
C GLY A 152 -1.88 -2.94 5.67
N SER A 153 -2.37 -3.08 4.45
CA SER A 153 -3.71 -2.60 4.11
C SER A 153 -4.41 -3.41 3.02
N PHE A 154 -5.72 -3.20 2.94
CA PHE A 154 -6.59 -3.75 1.94
C PHE A 154 -7.33 -2.62 1.23
N GLY A 155 -7.38 -2.72 -0.10
CA GLY A 155 -8.19 -1.89 -0.95
C GLY A 155 -9.31 -2.72 -1.55
N THR A 156 -10.56 -2.25 -1.43
CA THR A 156 -11.73 -2.98 -1.90
C THR A 156 -12.47 -2.20 -2.97
N PHE A 157 -12.67 -2.82 -4.12
CA PHE A 157 -13.58 -2.29 -5.14
C PHE A 157 -15.03 -2.68 -4.87
N THR A 158 -15.92 -1.69 -4.90
CA THR A 158 -17.36 -1.87 -4.66
C THR A 158 -18.18 -1.28 -5.80
N GLY A 159 -19.20 -1.99 -6.27
CA GLY A 159 -20.19 -1.39 -7.16
C GLY A 159 -21.10 -0.45 -6.38
N VAL A 160 -21.36 0.74 -6.91
CA VAL A 160 -22.29 1.72 -6.33
C VAL A 160 -23.58 1.80 -7.16
N PRO A 161 -24.71 2.28 -6.59
CA PRO A 161 -25.93 2.52 -7.34
C PRO A 161 -25.66 3.43 -8.56
N GLY A 162 -26.20 3.06 -9.72
CA GLY A 162 -25.84 3.70 -11.00
C GLY A 162 -24.71 2.99 -11.76
N GLY A 163 -24.12 1.95 -11.17
CA GLY A 163 -23.25 1.00 -11.85
C GLY A 163 -21.78 1.42 -11.96
N SER A 164 -21.40 2.57 -11.42
CA SER A 164 -19.99 2.92 -11.22
C SER A 164 -19.32 2.01 -10.18
N VAL A 165 -17.99 2.05 -10.17
CA VAL A 165 -17.16 1.31 -9.20
C VAL A 165 -16.47 2.32 -8.30
N ASP A 166 -16.54 2.13 -6.99
CA ASP A 166 -15.79 2.91 -6.01
C ASP A 166 -14.71 2.04 -5.32
N PHE A 167 -13.83 2.68 -4.57
CA PHE A 167 -12.73 2.06 -3.86
C PHE A 167 -12.75 2.47 -2.39
N THR A 168 -12.77 1.48 -1.50
CA THR A 168 -12.66 1.66 -0.06
C THR A 168 -11.28 1.21 0.38
N TYR A 169 -10.62 1.99 1.24
CA TYR A 169 -9.34 1.64 1.84
C TYR A 169 -9.52 1.29 3.32
N SER A 170 -8.76 0.30 3.79
CA SER A 170 -8.67 -0.04 5.21
C SER A 170 -7.29 -0.61 5.56
N SER A 171 -6.70 -0.19 6.68
CA SER A 171 -5.62 -0.93 7.33
C SER A 171 -6.10 -2.33 7.67
N ALA A 172 -5.20 -3.32 7.56
CA ALA A 172 -5.51 -4.71 7.87
C ALA A 172 -5.96 -4.89 9.33
N ASP A 173 -5.49 -4.04 10.25
CA ASP A 173 -5.87 -4.01 11.66
C ASP A 173 -7.34 -3.59 11.88
N CYS A 174 -7.96 -2.95 10.89
CA CYS A 174 -9.38 -2.62 10.92
C CYS A 174 -10.27 -3.79 10.49
N LEU A 175 -9.70 -4.94 10.14
CA LEU A 175 -10.48 -6.07 9.63
C LEU A 175 -10.56 -7.16 10.68
N VAL A 176 -11.76 -7.68 10.88
CA VAL A 176 -12.05 -8.78 11.79
C VAL A 176 -12.58 -9.98 11.01
N PRO A 177 -12.10 -11.20 11.31
CA PRO A 177 -12.62 -12.39 10.66
C PRO A 177 -14.08 -12.65 11.08
N ARG A 178 -14.88 -13.11 10.12
CA ARG A 178 -16.28 -13.52 10.27
C ARG A 178 -16.36 -15.05 10.25
N GLY A 179 -16.14 -15.63 11.42
CA GLY A 179 -16.14 -17.09 11.61
C GLY A 179 -14.79 -17.74 11.31
N ALA A 180 -14.76 -19.07 11.36
CA ALA A 180 -13.55 -19.84 11.15
C ALA A 180 -13.06 -19.79 9.69
N PRO A 181 -11.74 -19.85 9.46
CA PRO A 181 -11.21 -19.95 8.11
C PRO A 181 -11.62 -21.28 7.46
N LYS A 182 -11.81 -21.26 6.15
CA LYS A 182 -12.17 -22.43 5.35
C LYS A 182 -10.95 -22.94 4.59
N ALA A 183 -10.52 -24.14 4.95
CA ALA A 183 -9.61 -24.95 4.15
C ALA A 183 -10.42 -25.73 3.11
N GLY A 184 -9.95 -25.78 1.86
CA GLY A 184 -10.68 -26.47 0.78
C GLY A 184 -10.26 -26.12 -0.65
N GLY A 185 -9.42 -25.11 -0.83
CA GLY A 185 -8.81 -24.76 -2.12
C GLY A 185 -7.28 -24.65 -2.04
N LYS A 186 -6.66 -24.05 -3.07
CA LYS A 186 -5.19 -23.79 -3.12
C LYS A 186 -4.67 -22.96 -1.93
N TYR A 187 -5.55 -22.19 -1.29
CA TYR A 187 -5.26 -21.34 -0.14
C TYR A 187 -6.33 -21.54 0.94
N ILE A 188 -5.99 -21.17 2.18
CA ILE A 188 -6.97 -21.00 3.25
C ILE A 188 -7.68 -19.66 3.01
N SER A 189 -9.01 -19.69 3.04
CA SER A 189 -9.83 -18.51 2.77
C SER A 189 -10.65 -18.12 4.00
N GLY A 190 -10.86 -16.81 4.18
CA GLY A 190 -11.61 -16.26 5.29
C GLY A 190 -12.58 -15.21 4.80
N LEU A 191 -13.67 -15.04 5.55
CA LEU A 191 -14.54 -13.88 5.42
C LEU A 191 -14.07 -12.81 6.41
N PHE A 192 -13.98 -11.57 5.98
CA PHE A 192 -13.53 -10.45 6.81
C PHE A 192 -14.54 -9.32 6.73
N ASP A 193 -14.74 -8.63 7.85
CA ASP A 193 -15.57 -7.43 7.97
C ASP A 193 -14.76 -6.32 8.63
N LEU A 194 -15.24 -5.09 8.56
CA LEU A 194 -14.65 -3.99 9.30
C LEU A 194 -14.97 -4.14 10.80
N SER A 195 -13.97 -3.93 11.66
CA SER A 195 -14.21 -3.72 13.08
C SER A 195 -15.10 -2.49 13.25
N TYR A 196 -16.18 -2.60 14.05
CA TYR A 196 -17.14 -1.52 14.23
C TYR A 196 -16.99 -0.81 15.58
N PRO A 197 -17.12 0.54 15.61
CA PRO A 197 -16.96 1.42 14.46
C PRO A 197 -15.49 1.35 13.99
N PRO A 198 -15.20 1.34 12.69
CA PRO A 198 -13.83 1.52 12.26
C PRO A 198 -13.39 2.83 12.91
N ALA A 199 -12.15 2.93 13.39
CA ALA A 199 -11.66 4.18 13.94
C ALA A 199 -11.65 5.22 12.80
N ILE A 200 -12.81 5.86 12.56
CA ILE A 200 -13.01 6.95 11.61
C ILE A 200 -12.38 8.13 12.31
N GLY A 201 -11.07 8.23 12.19
CA GLY A 201 -10.31 9.15 13.00
C GLY A 201 -8.87 9.19 12.56
N ARG A 202 -8.36 10.42 12.51
CA ARG A 202 -6.94 10.69 12.51
C ARG A 202 -6.40 10.15 13.85
N LYS A 203 -5.61 9.09 13.82
CA LYS A 203 -4.97 8.58 15.06
C LYS A 203 -3.59 9.21 15.18
N ASP A 204 -3.33 9.81 16.34
CA ASP A 204 -1.98 10.20 16.73
C ASP A 204 -1.27 8.96 17.29
N VAL A 205 -0.26 8.50 16.56
CA VAL A 205 0.61 7.41 17.02
C VAL A 205 2.04 7.91 16.88
N SER A 206 2.74 8.04 18.01
CA SER A 206 4.15 8.46 18.03
C SER A 206 4.41 9.75 17.24
N SER A 207 3.53 10.75 17.39
CA SER A 207 3.57 12.05 16.69
C SER A 207 3.28 12.00 15.18
N PHE A 208 2.82 10.87 14.66
CA PHE A 208 2.34 10.75 13.29
C PHE A 208 0.82 10.65 13.24
N TYR A 209 0.24 11.38 12.30
CA TYR A 209 -1.16 11.23 11.94
C TYR A 209 -1.36 10.04 11.00
N GLU A 210 -2.38 9.24 11.26
CA GLU A 210 -2.76 8.10 10.45
C GLU A 210 -4.24 8.10 10.12
N ARG A 211 -4.58 7.73 8.87
CA ARG A 211 -5.92 7.31 8.46
C ARG A 211 -5.91 5.80 8.19
N THR A 212 -6.62 5.06 9.03
CA THR A 212 -6.74 3.59 8.93
C THR A 212 -7.93 3.14 8.09
N TYR A 213 -8.84 4.04 7.71
CA TYR A 213 -10.01 3.73 6.88
C TYR A 213 -10.39 4.93 6.01
N CYS A 214 -10.69 4.68 4.73
CA CYS A 214 -11.28 5.65 3.82
C CYS A 214 -12.51 5.02 3.16
N PRO A 215 -13.72 5.58 3.31
CA PRO A 215 -14.94 4.96 2.81
C PRO A 215 -15.04 4.96 1.28
N ASN A 216 -14.39 5.91 0.60
CA ASN A 216 -14.42 6.08 -0.85
C ASN A 216 -13.05 6.50 -1.41
N MET A 217 -12.95 6.51 -2.75
CA MET A 217 -11.70 6.80 -3.45
C MET A 217 -11.22 8.24 -3.26
N ILE A 218 -12.14 9.20 -3.11
CA ILE A 218 -11.80 10.61 -2.90
C ILE A 218 -11.09 10.75 -1.55
N ASP A 219 -11.63 10.13 -0.50
CA ASP A 219 -11.04 10.14 0.84
C ASP A 219 -9.69 9.42 0.84
N PHE A 220 -9.57 8.30 0.13
CA PHE A 220 -8.30 7.58 -0.04
C PHE A 220 -7.23 8.44 -0.72
N GLY A 221 -7.55 9.04 -1.88
CA GLY A 221 -6.62 9.90 -2.61
C GLY A 221 -6.24 11.15 -1.80
N THR A 222 -7.18 11.73 -1.07
CA THR A 222 -6.90 12.86 -0.18
C THR A 222 -5.95 12.46 0.95
N ALA A 223 -6.19 11.30 1.57
CA ALA A 223 -5.39 10.80 2.69
C ALA A 223 -3.96 10.44 2.30
N ILE A 224 -3.78 9.74 1.18
CA ILE A 224 -2.45 9.31 0.73
C ILE A 224 -1.62 10.51 0.26
N PHE A 225 -2.23 11.50 -0.40
CA PHE A 225 -1.55 12.74 -0.76
C PHE A 225 -1.25 13.63 0.45
N SER A 226 -2.04 13.55 1.52
CA SER A 226 -1.80 14.27 2.78
C SER A 226 -0.79 13.59 3.70
N LEU A 227 -0.12 12.52 3.24
CA LEU A 227 0.77 11.70 4.06
C LEU A 227 0.08 11.19 5.34
N GLU A 228 -1.16 10.71 5.22
CA GLU A 228 -1.91 10.11 6.33
C GLU A 228 -2.02 8.59 6.21
N ILE A 229 -1.61 8.01 5.08
CA ILE A 229 -1.58 6.56 4.84
C ILE A 229 -0.13 6.09 4.77
N GLY A 230 0.14 4.93 5.39
CA GLY A 230 1.44 4.27 5.40
C GLY A 230 2.28 4.65 6.62
N SER A 231 3.24 3.79 6.95
CA SER A 231 4.16 3.98 8.06
C SER A 231 5.41 4.77 7.62
N PRO A 232 5.92 5.70 8.45
CA PRO A 232 7.14 6.43 8.15
C PRO A 232 8.35 5.48 8.06
N ILE A 233 9.20 5.68 7.04
CA ILE A 233 10.42 4.86 6.83
C ILE A 233 11.50 5.16 7.87
N SER A 234 11.56 6.39 8.39
CA SER A 234 12.57 6.87 9.37
C SER A 234 12.67 6.01 10.64
N CYS A 235 11.70 5.14 10.87
CA CYS A 235 11.54 4.40 12.12
C CYS A 235 11.49 2.88 11.94
N LEU A 236 11.80 2.35 10.75
CA LEU A 236 11.75 0.90 10.48
C LEU A 236 12.93 0.12 11.12
N GLY A 237 13.47 0.60 12.25
CA GLY A 237 14.61 0.05 13.01
C GLY A 237 14.45 0.34 14.52
N SER A 238 15.32 -0.23 15.37
CA SER A 238 15.32 0.11 16.82
C SER A 238 15.58 1.62 17.02
N PRO A 239 15.28 2.25 18.15
CA PRO A 239 15.57 3.68 18.37
C PRO A 239 17.04 4.06 18.18
N LEU A 240 17.97 3.09 18.28
CA LEU A 240 19.39 3.24 17.99
C LEU A 240 19.75 2.88 16.52
N ASP A 241 18.91 2.08 15.84
CA ASP A 241 19.08 1.60 14.46
C ASP A 241 18.11 2.22 13.44
N SER A 242 17.25 3.14 13.84
CA SER A 242 16.15 3.68 13.04
C SER A 242 16.68 4.43 11.83
N ASN A 243 17.79 5.14 12.02
CA ASN A 243 18.51 5.81 10.94
C ASN A 243 19.10 4.81 9.94
N VAL A 244 19.66 3.69 10.40
CA VAL A 244 20.25 2.65 9.53
C VAL A 244 19.17 1.93 8.72
N SER A 245 18.04 1.59 9.34
CA SER A 245 16.96 0.86 8.66
C SER A 245 16.21 1.76 7.67
N ALA A 246 16.00 3.02 8.03
CA ALA A 246 15.45 4.03 7.13
C ALA A 246 16.39 4.33 5.96
N LEU A 247 17.69 4.42 6.25
CA LEU A 247 18.73 4.59 5.25
C LEU A 247 18.78 3.37 4.31
N ASN A 248 18.76 2.15 4.84
CA ASN A 248 18.73 0.92 4.04
C ASN A 248 17.49 0.83 3.15
N ALA A 249 16.31 1.15 3.68
CA ALA A 249 15.08 1.26 2.91
C ALA A 249 15.19 2.29 1.77
N ARG A 250 15.76 3.48 2.05
CA ARG A 250 15.98 4.52 1.04
C ARG A 250 17.04 4.12 0.01
N ILE A 251 18.14 3.51 0.43
CA ILE A 251 19.20 2.97 -0.44
C ILE A 251 18.61 1.91 -1.36
N ALA A 252 17.81 1.00 -0.81
CA ALA A 252 17.29 -0.11 -1.58
C ALA A 252 16.18 0.35 -2.55
N LEU A 253 15.34 1.32 -2.16
CA LEU A 253 14.44 2.03 -3.07
C LEU A 253 15.23 2.77 -4.16
N SER A 254 16.35 3.41 -3.81
CA SER A 254 17.23 4.12 -4.74
C SER A 254 17.89 3.19 -5.74
N ARG A 255 18.40 2.04 -5.29
CA ARG A 255 19.00 1.01 -6.14
C ARG A 255 17.96 0.40 -7.06
N TRP A 256 16.77 0.08 -6.56
CA TRP A 256 15.67 -0.38 -7.40
C TRP A 256 15.29 0.68 -8.46
N ALA A 257 15.14 1.95 -8.05
CA ALA A 257 14.84 3.05 -8.96
C ALA A 257 15.91 3.25 -10.04
N SER A 258 17.19 3.08 -9.70
CA SER A 258 18.30 3.21 -10.64
C SER A 258 18.38 2.07 -11.66
N GLN A 259 17.87 0.88 -11.31
CA GLN A 259 17.85 -0.30 -12.19
C GLN A 259 16.74 -0.25 -13.26
N GLU A 260 15.65 0.49 -13.04
CA GLU A 260 14.50 0.56 -13.96
C GLU A 260 14.76 1.44 -15.22
N SER A 261 15.97 1.96 -15.41
CA SER A 261 16.41 2.82 -16.52
C SER A 261 15.55 4.09 -16.69
N ILE A 262 16.08 5.20 -16.18
CA ILE A 262 15.46 6.52 -16.19
C ILE A 262 15.29 7.01 -17.65
N ARG A 263 14.04 7.12 -18.13
CA ARG A 263 13.68 7.56 -19.50
C ARG A 263 12.44 8.48 -19.57
N SER A 264 11.81 8.84 -18.46
CA SER A 264 10.51 9.54 -18.40
C SER A 264 10.43 10.65 -17.34
N PRO A 265 9.48 11.61 -17.46
CA PRO A 265 9.23 12.64 -16.43
C PRO A 265 8.91 12.08 -15.04
N ASN A 266 8.35 10.87 -14.96
CA ASN A 266 8.11 10.19 -13.68
C ASN A 266 9.42 9.92 -12.93
N ASP A 267 10.53 9.81 -13.64
CA ASP A 267 11.82 9.48 -13.05
C ASP A 267 12.46 10.65 -12.31
N LEU A 268 12.00 11.89 -12.56
CA LEU A 268 12.33 13.05 -11.71
C LEU A 268 11.69 12.94 -10.32
N ILE A 269 10.57 12.23 -10.19
CA ILE A 269 9.91 11.95 -8.90
C ILE A 269 10.72 10.89 -8.15
N LEU A 270 11.26 9.88 -8.85
CA LEU A 270 12.23 8.97 -8.27
C LEU A 270 13.50 9.70 -7.86
N LYS A 271 14.04 10.60 -8.69
CA LYS A 271 15.22 11.40 -8.34
C LYS A 271 14.95 12.32 -7.13
N GLY A 272 13.76 12.90 -7.01
CA GLY A 272 13.36 13.66 -5.83
C GLY A 272 13.31 12.84 -4.53
N LEU A 273 13.10 11.52 -4.64
CA LEU A 273 13.25 10.58 -3.53
C LEU A 273 14.73 10.46 -3.07
N LEU A 274 15.67 10.69 -3.99
CA LEU A 274 17.13 10.62 -3.83
C LEU A 274 17.79 11.93 -3.40
N ASP A 275 17.19 13.08 -3.71
CA ASP A 275 17.76 14.40 -3.39
C ASP A 275 17.34 14.90 -1.98
N SER A 276 16.71 14.03 -1.18
CA SER A 276 16.31 14.36 0.20
C SER A 276 17.56 14.53 1.07
N PRO A 277 17.73 15.67 1.79
CA PRO A 277 19.01 16.19 2.33
C PRO A 277 19.68 15.36 3.44
N HIS A 278 19.27 14.11 3.63
CA HIS A 278 19.80 13.18 4.64
C HIS A 278 20.56 11.99 4.02
N LEU A 279 20.86 12.02 2.72
CA LEU A 279 21.64 10.98 2.06
C LEU A 279 23.12 11.36 2.08
N ILE A 280 23.85 10.74 3.00
CA ILE A 280 25.33 10.76 3.02
C ILE A 280 25.82 9.87 1.87
N ASP A 281 26.88 10.29 1.18
CA ASP A 281 27.52 9.58 0.07
C ASP A 281 27.75 8.09 0.40
N LEU A 282 27.26 7.21 -0.49
CA LEU A 282 27.21 5.78 -0.27
C LEU A 282 28.43 5.06 -0.88
N PRO A 283 29.01 4.06 -0.20
CA PRO A 283 29.93 3.11 -0.81
C PRO A 283 29.22 2.24 -1.85
N SER A 284 29.85 2.09 -3.01
CA SER A 284 29.39 1.25 -4.12
C SER A 284 29.72 -0.23 -3.87
N GLU A 285 28.85 -0.98 -3.19
CA GLU A 285 28.88 -2.44 -3.29
C GLU A 285 27.80 -2.92 -4.28
N GLN A 286 28.26 -3.48 -5.40
CA GLN A 286 27.44 -4.11 -6.42
C GLN A 286 26.97 -5.48 -5.92
N THR A 287 25.72 -5.57 -5.47
CA THR A 287 25.03 -6.86 -5.38
C THR A 287 24.36 -7.13 -6.73
N ASN A 288 24.87 -8.11 -7.48
CA ASN A 288 24.38 -8.54 -8.80
C ASN A 288 23.03 -9.27 -8.73
N GLY A 289 22.00 -8.63 -8.18
CA GLY A 289 20.65 -9.18 -8.07
C GLY A 289 19.57 -8.15 -8.39
N HIS A 290 18.47 -8.61 -9.01
CA HIS A 290 17.27 -7.81 -9.16
C HIS A 290 16.62 -7.61 -7.79
N ASN A 291 16.48 -6.35 -7.37
CA ASN A 291 15.91 -5.99 -6.08
C ASN A 291 14.37 -6.13 -6.09
N LEU A 292 13.83 -6.90 -5.15
CA LEU A 292 12.39 -7.15 -5.00
C LEU A 292 11.78 -6.21 -3.94
N LEU A 293 10.71 -5.51 -4.33
CA LEU A 293 9.97 -4.62 -3.42
C LEU A 293 8.78 -5.27 -2.72
N GLY A 294 8.48 -6.54 -3.03
CA GLY A 294 7.35 -7.25 -2.41
C GLY A 294 5.97 -6.85 -2.95
N ALA A 295 5.92 -6.17 -4.09
CA ALA A 295 4.67 -5.77 -4.75
C ALA A 295 4.74 -5.92 -6.27
N LYS A 296 3.59 -6.06 -6.91
CA LYS A 296 3.46 -6.17 -8.38
C LYS A 296 3.55 -4.81 -9.05
N HIS A 297 3.07 -3.78 -8.36
CA HIS A 297 3.15 -2.40 -8.77
C HIS A 297 3.72 -1.53 -7.65
N VAL A 298 4.37 -0.44 -8.05
CA VAL A 298 4.85 0.59 -7.13
C VAL A 298 4.28 1.91 -7.61
N VAL A 299 3.58 2.61 -6.72
CA VAL A 299 3.05 3.94 -6.96
C VAL A 299 3.80 4.91 -6.07
N VAL A 300 4.54 5.83 -6.68
CA VAL A 300 5.32 6.86 -5.99
C VAL A 300 4.61 8.20 -6.12
N ILE A 301 4.35 8.85 -5.00
CA ILE A 301 3.58 10.10 -4.92
C ILE A 301 4.43 11.11 -4.16
N LYS A 302 4.78 12.23 -4.81
CA LYS A 302 5.32 13.38 -4.10
C LYS A 302 4.16 14.27 -3.66
N ALA A 303 3.93 14.28 -2.36
CA ALA A 303 2.98 15.17 -1.68
C ALA A 303 3.53 16.60 -1.70
N ASN A 304 2.65 17.56 -1.99
CA ASN A 304 2.96 18.97 -1.79
C ASN A 304 2.62 19.32 -0.35
N ALA A 305 3.67 19.50 0.47
CA ALA A 305 3.55 20.06 1.82
C ALA A 305 3.08 21.52 1.78
#